data_AF-A0A0Q1BQU0-F1
#
_entry.id   AF-A0A0Q1BQU0-F1
#
_cell.length_a   1.000
_cell.length_b   1.000
_cell.length_c   1.000
_cell.angle_alpha   90.00
_cell.angle_beta   90.00
_cell.angle_gamma   90.00
#
_symmetry.space_group_name_H-M   'P 1'
#
loop_
_entity.id
_entity.type
_entity.pdbx_description
1 polymer ?
#
loop_
_entity_poly.entity_id
_entity_poly.type
_entity_poly.pdbx_seq_one_letter_code
_entity_poly.pdbx_strand_id
1 'polypeptide(L)'
;MDSTKNPRGTFVGAKVDLEECTRRFKLLAQSGEEVKGVFGGAVIEGDGHAHCGTGKHFLIVTNERAIFSAGEPPTEENTDFWVYADITGAEAKKGLITGDVILTVKAAKKQFGFMQKTEADTAVALIREQIKA
;
A
#
# COMPACT_ATOMS: atom_id res chain seq x y z
N MET A 1 -22.99 -24.10 -1.52
CA MET A 1 -21.88 -23.45 -0.80
C MET A 1 -21.36 -22.35 -1.70
N ASP A 2 -21.67 -21.11 -1.36
CA ASP A 2 -21.48 -19.95 -2.24
C ASP A 2 -20.09 -19.35 -2.01
N SER A 3 -19.21 -19.48 -3.02
CA SER A 3 -17.79 -19.10 -2.98
C SER A 3 -17.53 -17.64 -3.40
N THR A 4 -18.55 -16.77 -3.37
CA THR A 4 -18.47 -15.41 -3.95
C THR A 4 -18.00 -14.31 -3.00
N LYS A 5 -17.57 -14.63 -1.77
CA LYS A 5 -17.03 -13.63 -0.84
C LYS A 5 -15.51 -13.56 -0.96
N ASN A 6 -15.05 -12.93 -2.03
CA ASN A 6 -13.69 -12.41 -2.12
C ASN A 6 -13.43 -11.50 -0.89
N PRO A 7 -12.33 -11.67 -0.13
CA PRO A 7 -12.02 -10.76 0.97
C PRO A 7 -11.85 -9.36 0.39
N ARG A 8 -12.75 -8.45 0.79
CA ARG A 8 -12.75 -7.06 0.36
C ARG A 8 -11.58 -6.34 1.03
N GLY A 9 -10.45 -6.23 0.34
CA GLY A 9 -9.46 -5.19 0.63
C GLY A 9 -10.04 -3.81 0.29
N THR A 10 -9.60 -2.76 0.98
CA THR A 10 -10.10 -1.40 0.73
C THR A 10 -9.05 -0.61 -0.02
N PHE A 11 -9.32 -0.29 -1.29
CA PHE A 11 -8.66 0.79 -2.03
C PHE A 11 -9.46 2.08 -1.78
N VAL A 12 -8.86 3.12 -1.20
CA VAL A 12 -9.59 4.38 -0.91
C VAL A 12 -9.09 5.50 -1.80
N GLY A 13 -9.52 5.54 -3.06
CA GLY A 13 -9.26 6.68 -3.96
C GLY A 13 -9.73 6.46 -5.40
N ALA A 14 -9.75 5.21 -5.85
CA ALA A 14 -10.38 4.75 -7.07
C ALA A 14 -10.70 3.25 -6.97
N LYS A 15 -11.69 2.77 -7.72
CA LYS A 15 -11.97 1.32 -7.84
C LYS A 15 -10.83 0.65 -8.62
N VAL A 16 -9.76 0.30 -7.93
CA VAL A 16 -8.72 -0.56 -8.49
C VAL A 16 -9.15 -2.01 -8.34
N ASP A 17 -8.96 -2.81 -9.38
CA ASP A 17 -9.18 -4.25 -9.32
C ASP A 17 -8.08 -4.90 -8.44
N LEU A 18 -8.46 -5.26 -7.20
CA LEU A 18 -7.59 -6.00 -6.26
C LEU A 18 -7.06 -7.28 -6.86
N GLU A 19 -7.82 -7.96 -7.70
CA GLU A 19 -7.38 -9.20 -8.32
C GLU A 19 -6.28 -8.92 -9.34
N GLU A 20 -6.40 -7.84 -10.11
CA GLU A 20 -5.36 -7.41 -11.06
C GLU A 20 -4.08 -7.00 -10.33
N CYS A 21 -4.19 -6.16 -9.29
CA CYS A 21 -3.04 -5.75 -8.49
C CYS A 21 -2.41 -6.92 -7.74
N THR A 22 -3.21 -7.79 -7.13
CA THR A 22 -2.70 -8.99 -6.45
C THR A 22 -2.01 -9.90 -7.45
N ARG A 23 -2.51 -10.06 -8.68
CA ARG A 23 -1.84 -10.84 -9.73
C ARG A 23 -0.54 -10.20 -10.18
N ARG A 24 -0.48 -8.87 -10.34
CA ARG A 24 0.72 -8.13 -10.73
C ARG A 24 1.78 -8.11 -9.62
N PHE A 25 1.38 -7.93 -8.37
CA PHE A 25 2.27 -7.83 -7.22
C PHE A 25 2.48 -9.15 -6.48
N LYS A 26 1.86 -10.25 -6.91
CA LYS A 26 2.15 -11.61 -6.42
C LYS A 26 3.62 -11.99 -6.60
N LEU A 27 4.35 -11.31 -7.49
CA LEU A 27 5.80 -11.45 -7.62
C LEU A 27 6.58 -10.87 -6.42
N LEU A 28 5.98 -9.93 -5.69
CA LEU A 28 6.60 -9.30 -4.51
C LEU A 28 6.19 -9.97 -3.21
N ALA A 29 4.99 -10.54 -3.16
CA ALA A 29 4.48 -11.28 -2.02
C ALA A 29 5.13 -12.68 -1.97
N GLN A 30 5.68 -13.06 -0.82
CA GLN A 30 6.18 -14.42 -0.59
C GLN A 30 5.03 -15.43 -0.63
N SER A 31 5.35 -16.71 -0.84
CA SER A 31 4.35 -17.78 -0.82
C SER A 31 3.58 -17.80 0.51
N GLY A 32 2.27 -17.52 0.45
CA GLY A 32 1.39 -17.45 1.62
C GLY A 32 1.14 -16.03 2.16
N GLU A 33 1.84 -15.03 1.64
CA GLU A 33 1.63 -13.62 1.95
C GLU A 33 0.39 -13.08 1.20
N GLU A 34 -0.51 -12.43 1.92
CA GLU A 34 -1.77 -11.87 1.43
C GLU A 34 -1.69 -10.35 1.38
N VAL A 35 -2.01 -9.77 0.23
CA VAL A 35 -2.08 -8.31 0.05
C VAL A 35 -3.36 -7.78 0.69
N LYS A 36 -3.23 -6.88 1.67
CA LYS A 36 -4.33 -6.21 2.39
C LYS A 36 -4.72 -4.89 1.75
N GLY A 37 -3.77 -4.20 1.13
CA GLY A 37 -4.02 -2.95 0.42
C GLY A 37 -2.85 -2.54 -0.46
N VAL A 38 -3.14 -1.78 -1.52
CA VAL A 38 -2.13 -1.13 -2.35
C VAL A 38 -2.49 0.34 -2.51
N PHE A 39 -1.51 1.20 -2.29
CA PHE A 39 -1.68 2.65 -2.28
C PHE A 39 -0.66 3.25 -3.24
N GLY A 40 -1.15 3.84 -4.34
CA GLY A 40 -0.29 4.48 -5.33
C GLY A 40 0.04 5.91 -4.95
N GLY A 41 1.25 6.35 -5.30
CA GLY A 41 1.51 7.78 -5.47
C GLY A 41 0.65 8.30 -6.61
N ALA A 42 -0.22 9.28 -6.34
CA ALA A 42 -1.21 9.77 -7.26
C ALA A 42 -0.58 10.26 -8.57
N VAL A 43 -0.94 9.62 -9.69
CA VAL A 43 -1.25 10.34 -10.92
C VAL A 43 -2.76 10.58 -10.85
N ILE A 44 -3.14 11.84 -10.65
CA ILE A 44 -4.55 12.23 -10.76
C ILE A 44 -4.85 12.27 -12.26
N GLU A 45 -5.29 11.15 -12.82
CA GLU A 45 -5.93 11.15 -14.14
C GLU A 45 -7.34 11.73 -14.00
N GLY A 46 -7.72 12.60 -14.94
CA GLY A 46 -8.89 13.49 -14.83
C GLY A 46 -10.25 12.81 -14.74
N ASP A 47 -10.30 11.48 -14.76
CA ASP A 47 -11.51 10.65 -14.67
C ASP A 47 -11.76 10.06 -13.26
N GLY A 48 -10.88 10.33 -12.29
CA GLY A 48 -11.02 9.85 -10.92
C GLY A 48 -10.74 8.36 -10.75
N HIS A 49 -10.12 7.70 -11.74
CA HIS A 49 -9.69 6.31 -11.66
C HIS A 49 -8.17 6.24 -11.53
N ALA A 50 -7.69 5.46 -10.56
CA ALA A 50 -6.30 5.06 -10.46
C ALA A 50 -6.19 3.68 -11.11
N HIS A 51 -5.28 3.52 -12.06
CA HIS A 51 -5.00 2.23 -12.67
C HIS A 51 -3.88 1.54 -11.87
N CYS A 52 -3.99 0.23 -11.71
CA CYS A 52 -2.92 -0.55 -11.10
C CYS A 52 -1.67 -0.48 -12.00
N GLY A 53 -0.69 0.37 -11.68
CA GLY A 53 0.47 0.61 -12.53
C GLY A 53 0.74 2.10 -12.78
N THR A 54 -0.27 2.96 -12.85
CA THR A 54 -0.07 4.38 -13.23
C THR A 54 0.51 5.28 -12.12
N GLY A 55 1.18 4.71 -11.12
CA GLY A 55 1.84 5.44 -10.02
C GLY A 55 3.37 5.40 -10.16
N LYS A 56 4.05 6.52 -9.87
CA LYS A 56 5.53 6.55 -9.84
C LYS A 56 6.11 5.71 -8.70
N HIS A 57 5.30 5.40 -7.70
CA HIS A 57 5.66 4.59 -6.55
C HIS A 57 4.40 3.98 -5.92
N PHE A 58 4.59 2.88 -5.20
CA PHE A 58 3.52 2.14 -4.53
C PHE A 58 3.89 1.82 -3.11
N LEU A 59 2.93 1.90 -2.20
CA LEU A 59 2.97 1.30 -0.88
C LEU A 59 2.00 0.11 -0.88
N ILE A 60 2.53 -1.08 -0.72
CA ILE A 60 1.78 -2.33 -0.65
C ILE A 60 1.82 -2.79 0.81
N VAL A 61 0.64 -3.05 1.37
CA VAL A 61 0.46 -3.51 2.74
C VAL A 61 0.02 -4.97 2.67
N THR A 62 0.82 -5.88 3.22
CA THR A 62 0.46 -7.30 3.30
C THR A 62 0.18 -7.70 4.73
N ASN A 63 -0.09 -8.98 5.00
CA ASN A 63 -0.17 -9.50 6.37
C ASN A 63 1.22 -9.69 7.04
N GLU A 64 2.33 -9.63 6.30
CA GLU A 64 3.67 -9.90 6.84
C GLU A 64 4.57 -8.65 6.89
N ARG A 65 4.39 -7.72 5.95
CA ARG A 65 5.27 -6.55 5.78
C ARG A 65 4.62 -5.42 4.99
N ALA A 66 5.17 -4.22 5.17
CA ALA A 66 4.95 -3.11 4.26
C ALA A 66 6.04 -3.14 3.18
N ILE A 67 5.64 -3.05 1.92
CA ILE A 67 6.52 -3.04 0.75
C ILE A 67 6.36 -1.70 0.05
N PHE A 68 7.46 -1.03 -0.26
CA PHE A 68 7.49 0.18 -1.05
C PHE A 68 8.17 -0.09 -2.37
N SER A 69 7.53 0.28 -3.48
CA SER A 69 8.13 0.25 -4.82
C SER A 69 8.37 1.66 -5.31
N ALA A 70 9.57 1.94 -5.81
CA ALA A 70 9.93 3.18 -6.49
C ALA A 70 9.99 2.98 -8.01
N GLY A 71 8.92 2.46 -8.62
CA GLY A 71 8.83 2.33 -10.07
C GLY A 71 7.64 1.51 -10.55
N GLU A 72 7.38 1.63 -11.86
CA GLU A 72 6.45 0.78 -12.60
C GLU A 72 7.23 -0.11 -13.59
N PRO A 73 6.99 -1.44 -13.63
CA PRO A 73 6.25 -2.20 -12.62
C PRO A 73 7.07 -2.34 -11.32
N PRO A 74 6.43 -2.61 -10.18
CA PRO A 74 7.13 -3.06 -8.98
C PRO A 74 7.87 -4.37 -9.22
N THR A 75 9.18 -4.38 -8.93
CA THR A 75 10.10 -5.52 -9.05
C THR A 75 10.94 -5.63 -7.78
N GLU A 76 11.52 -6.80 -7.50
CA GLU A 76 12.37 -6.97 -6.31
C GLU A 76 13.52 -5.95 -6.25
N GLU A 77 14.07 -5.57 -7.41
CA GLU A 77 15.18 -4.63 -7.54
C GLU A 77 14.82 -3.16 -7.23
N ASN A 78 13.55 -2.79 -7.37
CA ASN A 78 13.07 -1.42 -7.11
C ASN A 78 12.16 -1.33 -5.89
N THR A 79 12.16 -2.38 -5.05
CA THR A 79 11.35 -2.45 -3.84
C THR A 79 12.18 -2.49 -2.57
N ASP A 80 11.78 -1.67 -1.61
CA ASP A 80 12.16 -1.81 -0.21
C ASP A 80 11.03 -2.50 0.55
N PHE A 81 11.34 -3.19 1.64
CA PHE A 81 10.34 -3.76 2.53
C PHE A 81 10.71 -3.65 4.00
N TRP A 82 9.69 -3.67 4.85
CA TRP A 82 9.82 -3.63 6.30
C TRP A 82 8.82 -4.59 6.96
N VAL A 83 9.34 -5.56 7.70
CA VAL A 83 8.53 -6.48 8.50
C VAL A 83 7.86 -5.73 9.66
N TYR A 84 6.62 -6.07 9.99
CA TYR A 84 5.86 -5.33 11.00
C TYR A 84 6.49 -5.36 12.39
N ALA A 85 7.21 -6.44 12.74
CA ALA A 85 7.96 -6.55 13.98
C ALA A 85 9.04 -5.46 14.17
N ASP A 86 9.53 -4.87 13.06
CA ASP A 86 10.52 -3.79 13.08
C ASP A 86 9.89 -2.39 13.09
N ILE A 87 8.58 -2.30 12.83
CA ILE A 87 7.83 -1.05 12.73
C ILE A 87 7.21 -0.74 14.09
N THR A 88 7.71 0.30 14.77
CA THR A 88 7.23 0.71 16.09
C THR A 88 6.12 1.77 16.03
N GLY A 89 5.82 2.28 14.84
CA GLY A 89 4.74 3.26 14.65
C GLY A 89 4.48 3.58 13.19
N ALA A 90 3.26 4.04 12.91
CA ALA A 90 2.83 4.53 11.61
C ALA A 90 1.96 5.78 11.80
N GLU A 91 2.19 6.84 11.03
CA GLU A 91 1.44 8.10 11.08
C GLU A 91 1.14 8.62 9.67
N ALA A 92 -0.01 9.28 9.50
CA ALA A 92 -0.37 9.93 8.24
C ALA A 92 -0.07 11.43 8.37
N LYS A 93 0.73 11.98 7.45
CA LYS A 93 0.94 13.42 7.32
C LYS A 93 0.09 13.92 6.17
N LYS A 94 -0.87 14.81 6.45
CA LYS A 94 -1.87 15.25 5.48
C LYS A 94 -1.59 16.66 4.97
N GLY A 95 -1.55 16.81 3.66
CA GLY A 95 -1.71 18.08 2.97
C GLY A 95 -3.18 18.36 2.65
N LEU A 96 -3.44 19.41 1.87
CA LEU A 96 -4.80 19.81 1.50
C LEU A 96 -5.53 18.75 0.64
N ILE A 97 -4.77 18.10 -0.25
CA ILE A 97 -5.26 17.13 -1.26
C ILE A 97 -4.52 15.79 -1.11
N THR A 98 -3.20 15.84 -0.91
CA THR A 98 -2.35 14.66 -0.78
C THR A 98 -2.08 14.30 0.68
N GLY A 99 -1.62 13.08 0.91
CA GLY A 99 -1.10 12.61 2.18
C GLY A 99 0.16 11.78 1.98
N ASP A 100 0.89 11.64 3.08
CA ASP A 100 2.08 10.81 3.18
C ASP A 100 1.89 9.82 4.34
N VAL A 101 2.41 8.61 4.18
CA VAL A 101 2.56 7.63 5.25
C VAL A 101 3.97 7.73 5.80
N ILE A 102 4.11 7.84 7.11
CA ILE A 102 5.41 7.84 7.78
C ILE A 102 5.45 6.62 8.69
N LEU A 103 6.40 5.73 8.44
CA LEU A 103 6.70 4.57 9.29
C LEU A 103 7.89 4.88 10.18
N THR A 104 7.81 4.49 11.45
CA THR A 104 8.94 4.49 12.37
C THR A 104 9.47 3.07 12.46
N VAL A 105 10.67 2.85 11.93
CA VAL A 105 11.31 1.53 11.81
C VAL A 105 12.64 1.55 12.55
N LYS A 106 12.78 0.75 13.62
CA LYS A 106 14.03 0.66 14.43
C LYS A 106 14.68 2.04 14.72
N ALA A 107 13.86 3.02 15.11
CA ALA A 107 14.22 4.43 15.39
C ALA A 107 14.51 5.36 14.18
N ALA A 108 14.37 4.89 12.94
CA ALA A 108 14.40 5.73 11.75
C ALA A 108 12.98 6.01 11.23
N LYS A 109 12.75 7.20 10.67
CA LYS A 109 11.50 7.51 9.95
C LYS A 109 11.64 7.22 8.46
N LYS A 110 10.67 6.52 7.89
CA LYS A 110 10.53 6.25 6.45
C LYS A 110 9.24 6.94 5.98
N GLN A 111 9.35 7.81 4.99
CA GLN A 111 8.21 8.59 4.49
C GLN A 111 7.87 8.14 3.06
N PHE A 112 6.59 7.87 2.85
CA PHE A 112 6.00 7.44 1.58
C PHE A 112 4.95 8.49 1.20
N GLY A 113 5.33 9.39 0.31
CA GLY A 113 4.54 10.59 0.04
C GLY A 113 3.64 10.50 -1.18
N PHE A 114 2.95 11.60 -1.48
CA PHE A 114 2.23 11.85 -2.73
C PHE A 114 1.07 10.89 -3.04
N MET A 115 0.46 10.24 -2.06
CA MET A 115 -0.83 9.55 -2.25
C MET A 115 -2.00 10.49 -1.95
N GLN A 116 -3.24 10.10 -2.23
CA GLN A 116 -4.40 10.89 -1.79
C GLN A 116 -4.47 10.90 -0.26
N LYS A 117 -4.96 12.00 0.34
CA LYS A 117 -5.01 12.10 1.81
C LYS A 117 -5.80 10.98 2.49
N THR A 118 -6.83 10.47 1.84
CA THR A 118 -7.66 9.36 2.31
C THR A 118 -6.95 8.02 2.19
N GLU A 119 -6.11 7.84 1.16
CA GLU A 119 -5.26 6.65 0.99
C GLU A 119 -4.24 6.56 2.12
N ALA A 120 -3.62 7.69 2.47
CA ALA A 120 -2.65 7.74 3.58
C ALA A 120 -3.27 7.31 4.91
N ASP A 121 -4.52 7.71 5.17
CA ASP A 121 -5.25 7.28 6.38
C ASP A 121 -5.55 5.77 6.39
N THR A 122 -6.03 5.25 5.27
CA THR A 122 -6.34 3.82 5.15
C THR A 122 -5.07 2.96 5.25
N ALA A 123 -4.00 3.37 4.58
CA ALA A 123 -2.71 2.69 4.64
C ALA A 123 -2.18 2.63 6.09
N VAL A 124 -2.22 3.75 6.81
CA VAL A 124 -1.80 3.79 8.22
C VAL A 124 -2.69 2.92 9.10
N ALA A 125 -4.00 2.89 8.87
CA ALA A 125 -4.91 2.04 9.61
C ALA A 125 -4.55 0.55 9.42
N LEU A 126 -4.40 0.10 8.17
CA LEU A 126 -4.04 -1.28 7.88
C LEU A 126 -2.67 -1.65 8.47
N ILE A 127 -1.65 -0.78 8.32
CA ILE A 127 -0.31 -1.04 8.88
C ILE A 127 -0.37 -1.14 10.40
N ARG A 128 -1.14 -0.27 11.08
CA ARG A 128 -1.31 -0.33 12.54
C ARG A 128 -2.02 -1.59 13.01
N GLU A 129 -2.95 -2.12 12.21
CA GLU A 129 -3.57 -3.42 12.50
C GLU A 129 -2.54 -4.54 12.44
N GLN A 130 -1.64 -4.52 11.45
CA GLN A 130 -0.61 -5.57 11.33
C GLN A 130 0.50 -5.47 12.39
N ILE A 131 0.86 -4.26 12.85
CA ILE A 131 1.84 -4.11 13.95
C ILE A 131 1.33 -4.71 15.27
N LYS A 132 0.00 -4.78 15.46
CA LYS A 132 -0.63 -5.27 16.69
C LYS A 132 -0.99 -6.76 16.67
N ALA A 133 -0.96 -7.38 15.49
CA ALA A 133 -1.28 -8.79 15.29
C ALA A 133 -0.13 -9.68 15.78
#